data_AF-A0A382QPX4-F1
#
_entry.id   AF-A0A382QPX4-F1
#
_cell.length_a   1.000
_cell.length_b   1.000
_cell.length_c   1.000
_cell.angle_alpha   90.00
_cell.angle_beta   90.00
_cell.angle_gamma   90.00
#
_symmetry.space_group_name_H-M   'P 1'
#
loop_
_entity.id
_entity.type
_entity.pdbx_description
1 polymer ?
#
loop_
_entity_poly.entity_id
_entity_poly.type
_entity_poly.pdbx_seq_one_letter_code
_entity_poly.pdbx_strand_id
1 'polypeptide(L)'
;MQYKVIVEDADRGLMGDNSGMETSAAILADKVNEAIKDGWEPLGGIAHSENRQENPFLLQAMINRSPIPAGDAEEVPSPVPTEA
;
A
#
# COMPACT_ATOMS: atom_id res chain seq x y z
N MET A 1 -11.36 6.15 1.29
CA MET A 1 -9.94 6.18 0.86
C MET A 1 -9.16 5.29 1.81
N GLN A 2 -8.38 4.35 1.27
CA GLN A 2 -7.54 3.44 2.06
C GLN A 2 -6.08 3.68 1.71
N TYR A 3 -5.19 3.48 2.68
CA TYR A 3 -3.74 3.61 2.50
C TYR A 3 -3.07 2.28 2.85
N LYS A 4 -2.06 1.88 2.07
CA LYS A 4 -1.17 0.78 2.43
C LYS A 4 0.28 1.18 2.21
N VAL A 5 1.17 0.61 3.00
CA VAL A 5 2.62 0.76 2.83
C VAL A 5 3.19 -0.61 2.52
N ILE A 6 3.85 -0.73 1.37
CA ILE A 6 4.61 -1.93 1.02
C ILE A 6 6.02 -1.73 1.56
N VAL A 7 6.47 -2.71 2.33
CA VAL A 7 7.80 -2.73 2.96
C VAL A 7 8.61 -3.87 2.34
N GLU A 8 9.83 -3.57 1.93
CA GLU A 8 10.82 -4.58 1.58
C GLU A 8 12.07 -4.43 2.43
N ASP A 9 12.60 -5.55 2.91
CA ASP A 9 13.86 -5.59 3.63
C ASP A 9 15.03 -5.61 2.65
N ALA A 10 15.80 -4.52 2.62
CA ALA A 10 16.97 -4.35 1.76
C ALA A 10 18.20 -5.11 2.26
N ASP A 11 18.17 -5.58 3.52
CA ASP A 11 19.24 -6.39 4.13
C ASP A 11 19.15 -7.85 3.69
N ARG A 12 17.96 -8.37 3.42
CA ARG A 12 17.72 -9.69 2.82
C ARG A 12 18.34 -9.83 1.43
N GLY A 13 18.54 -8.72 0.72
CA GLY A 13 19.31 -8.72 -0.52
C GLY A 13 20.82 -8.91 -0.32
N LEU A 14 21.37 -8.69 0.88
CA LEU A 14 22.81 -8.72 1.15
C LEU A 14 23.40 -10.13 1.31
N MET A 15 22.60 -11.20 1.18
CA MET A 15 23.13 -12.56 1.14
C MET A 15 23.79 -12.86 -0.22
N GLY A 16 25.03 -12.39 -0.37
CA GLY A 16 25.90 -12.74 -1.49
C GLY A 16 25.94 -11.65 -2.56
N ASP A 17 27.09 -10.98 -2.64
CA ASP A 17 27.45 -10.01 -3.67
C ASP A 17 26.69 -8.68 -3.61
N ASN A 18 27.34 -7.64 -4.13
CA ASN A 18 27.05 -6.21 -3.96
C ASN A 18 25.67 -5.72 -4.52
N SER A 19 24.73 -6.63 -4.78
CA SER A 19 23.48 -6.45 -5.53
C SER A 19 22.23 -6.38 -4.66
N GLY A 20 22.35 -6.49 -3.33
CA GLY A 20 21.19 -6.66 -2.45
C GLY A 20 20.16 -5.54 -2.48
N MET A 21 20.61 -4.30 -2.64
CA MET A 21 19.69 -3.16 -2.77
C MET A 21 18.95 -3.16 -4.11
N GLU A 22 19.60 -3.60 -5.19
CA GLU A 22 18.99 -3.73 -6.52
C GLU A 22 17.97 -4.87 -6.53
N THR A 23 18.31 -6.01 -5.95
CA THR A 23 17.38 -7.15 -5.80
C THR A 23 16.16 -6.75 -4.97
N SER A 24 16.36 -6.05 -3.85
CA SER A 24 15.26 -5.62 -2.99
C SER A 24 14.39 -4.54 -3.65
N ALA A 25 14.99 -3.65 -4.44
CA ALA A 25 14.24 -2.70 -5.26
C ALA A 25 13.39 -3.42 -6.33
N ALA A 26 13.93 -4.48 -6.95
CA ALA A 26 13.18 -5.29 -7.91
C ALA A 26 12.00 -6.03 -7.26
N ILE A 27 12.19 -6.60 -6.06
CA ILE A 27 11.11 -7.28 -5.33
C ILE A 27 10.06 -6.25 -4.87
N LEU A 28 10.48 -5.08 -4.38
CA LEU A 28 9.55 -4.02 -4.04
C LEU A 28 8.74 -3.59 -5.27
N ALA A 29 9.39 -3.42 -6.42
CA ALA A 29 8.72 -3.08 -7.68
C ALA A 29 7.69 -4.15 -8.08
N ASP A 30 8.00 -5.44 -7.92
CA ASP A 30 7.05 -6.53 -8.17
C ASP A 30 5.83 -6.44 -7.26
N LYS A 31 6.02 -6.28 -5.95
CA LYS A 31 4.94 -6.10 -4.96
C LYS A 31 4.07 -4.88 -5.27
N VAL A 32 4.67 -3.79 -5.74
CA VAL A 32 3.96 -2.58 -6.17
C VAL A 32 3.15 -2.84 -7.44
N ASN A 33 3.71 -3.55 -8.41
CA ASN A 33 2.98 -3.91 -9.63
C ASN A 33 1.79 -4.82 -9.33
N GLU A 34 1.92 -5.79 -8.42
CA GLU A 34 0.81 -6.62 -7.96
C GLU A 34 -0.27 -5.76 -7.27
N ALA A 35 0.13 -4.80 -6.45
CA ALA A 35 -0.79 -3.86 -5.83
C ALA A 35 -1.52 -2.96 -6.84
N ILE A 36 -0.84 -2.55 -7.92
CA ILE A 36 -1.45 -1.78 -9.00
C ILE A 36 -2.52 -2.61 -9.72
N LYS A 37 -2.26 -3.91 -9.97
CA LYS A 37 -3.26 -4.83 -10.53
C LYS A 37 -4.50 -4.98 -9.63
N ASP A 38 -4.31 -4.88 -8.31
CA ASP A 38 -5.37 -4.90 -7.29
C ASP A 38 -6.08 -3.53 -7.13
N GLY A 39 -5.72 -2.53 -7.93
CA GLY A 39 -6.37 -1.21 -7.95
C GLY A 39 -5.80 -0.19 -6.96
N TRP A 40 -4.59 -0.43 -6.45
CA TRP A 40 -3.86 0.54 -5.63
C TRP A 40 -2.99 1.47 -6.49
N GLU A 41 -2.95 2.75 -6.15
CA GLU A 41 -2.14 3.76 -6.82
C GLU A 41 -0.95 4.19 -5.93
N PRO A 42 0.29 4.30 -6.45
CA PRO A 42 1.44 4.75 -5.65
C PRO A 42 1.34 6.24 -5.30
N LEU A 43 1.66 6.59 -4.04
CA LEU A 43 1.50 7.95 -3.48
C LEU A 43 2.78 8.80 -3.47
N GLY A 44 3.87 8.36 -4.08
CA GLY A 44 5.14 9.09 -4.09
C GLY A 44 6.34 8.18 -4.32
N GLY A 45 7.55 8.73 -4.21
CA GLY A 45 8.79 7.97 -4.41
C GLY A 45 9.08 6.99 -3.28
N ILE A 46 9.96 6.03 -3.56
CA ILE A 46 10.47 5.07 -2.58
C ILE A 46 11.24 5.85 -1.51
N ALA A 47 10.79 5.78 -0.26
CA ALA A 47 11.54 6.34 0.86
C ALA A 47 12.65 5.35 1.22
N HIS A 48 13.90 5.81 1.13
CA HIS A 48 15.06 5.13 1.68
C HIS A 48 15.83 6.11 2.56
N SER A 49 16.23 5.69 3.75
CA SER A 49 17.16 6.48 4.56
C SER A 49 18.56 6.29 3.97
N GLU A 50 19.25 7.41 3.67
CA GLU A 50 20.67 7.37 3.26
C GLU A 50 21.55 6.67 4.30
N ASN A 51 21.12 6.68 5.56
CA ASN A 51 21.75 5.95 6.64
C ASN A 51 21.23 4.51 6.72
N ARG A 52 21.86 3.58 5.97
CA ARG A 52 21.53 2.13 5.97
C ARG A 52 21.48 1.48 7.35
N GLN A 53 22.19 2.03 8.34
CA GLN A 53 22.20 1.50 9.71
C GLN A 53 20.92 1.82 10.50
N GLU A 54 20.17 2.86 10.12
CA GLU A 54 18.95 3.26 10.83
C GLU A 54 17.68 2.68 10.21
N ASN A 55 17.68 2.37 8.92
CA ASN A 55 16.51 1.79 8.26
C ASN A 55 16.91 0.92 7.06
N PRO A 56 17.00 -0.41 7.23
CA PRO A 56 17.34 -1.32 6.14
C PRO A 56 16.15 -1.58 5.20
N PHE A 57 15.06 -0.81 5.26
CA PHE A 57 13.84 -1.09 4.52
C PHE A 57 13.61 -0.11 3.36
N LEU A 58 13.12 -0.62 2.23
CA LEU A 58 12.55 0.15 1.14
C LEU A 58 11.03 0.24 1.31
N LEU A 59 10.48 1.44 1.22
CA LEU A 59 9.07 1.70 1.50
C LEU A 59 8.38 2.34 0.30
N GLN A 60 7.22 1.79 -0.10
CA GLN A 60 6.32 2.41 -1.08
C GLN A 60 4.93 2.62 -0.46
N ALA A 61 4.52 3.88 -0.35
CA ALA A 61 3.16 4.23 0.04
C ALA A 61 2.21 4.12 -1.15
N MET A 62 1.00 3.61 -0.91
CA MET A 62 -0.06 3.48 -1.92
C MET A 62 -1.42 3.89 -1.35
N ILE A 63 -2.30 4.32 -2.24
CA ILE A 63 -3.68 4.70 -1.96
C ILE A 63 -4.63 3.85 -2.79
N ASN A 64 -5.76 3.49 -2.21
CA ASN A 64 -6.90 3.01 -2.97
C ASN A 64 -8.04 4.03 -2.79
N ARG A 65 -8.39 4.68 -3.90
CA ARG A 65 -9.46 5.68 -3.94
C ARG A 65 -10.84 5.06 -4.09
N SER A 66 -10.91 3.75 -4.34
CA SER A 66 -12.19 3.04 -4.37
C SER A 66 -12.93 3.27 -3.06
N PRO A 67 -14.19 3.73 -3.10
CA PRO A 67 -15.05 3.63 -1.95
C PRO A 67 -15.21 2.14 -1.68
N ILE A 68 -14.95 1.72 -0.44
CA ILE A 68 -15.52 0.48 0.08
C ILE A 68 -17.00 0.52 -0.32
N PRO A 69 -17.57 -0.48 -1.01
CA PRO A 69 -19.00 -0.46 -1.26
C PRO A 69 -19.67 -0.24 0.08
N ALA A 70 -20.54 0.77 0.16
CA ALA A 70 -21.39 1.02 1.31
C ALA A 70 -22.26 -0.23 1.49
N GLY A 71 -21.71 -1.22 2.18
CA GLY A 71 -22.28 -2.52 2.47
C GLY A 71 -22.87 -2.57 3.86
N ASP A 72 -23.43 -1.45 4.32
CA ASP A 72 -24.44 -1.38 5.38
C ASP A 72 -25.42 -0.29 4.96
N ALA A 73 -26.15 -0.58 3.87
CA ALA A 73 -27.49 -0.06 3.74
C ALA A 73 -28.31 -0.71 4.86
N GLU A 74 -28.31 -0.11 6.05
CA GLU A 74 -29.44 -0.27 6.96
C GLU A 74 -30.64 0.33 6.23
N GLU A 75 -31.36 -0.52 5.50
CA GLU A 75 -32.75 -0.32 5.14
C GLU A 75 -33.52 -0.09 6.44
N VAL A 76 -33.63 1.16 6.85
CA VAL A 76 -34.63 1.53 7.85
C VAL A 76 -35.95 1.60 7.08
N PRO A 77 -36.90 0.66 7.31
CA PRO A 77 -38.20 0.74 6.67
C PRO A 77 -38.86 2.03 7.12
N SER A 78 -39.22 2.89 6.17
CA SER A 78 -40.04 4.08 6.45
C SER A 78 -41.42 3.65 6.94
N PRO A 79 -41.95 4.18 8.06
CA PRO A 79 -43.37 4.16 8.29
C PRO A 79 -43.93 5.59 8.39
N VAL A 80 -44.77 5.87 7.39
CA VAL A 80 -46.04 6.64 7.37
C VAL A 80 -46.05 8.16 7.62
N PRO A 81 -46.85 8.92 6.83
CA PRO A 81 -47.13 10.32 7.08
C PRO A 81 -48.20 10.47 8.16
N THR A 82 -47.99 11.36 9.13
CA THR A 82 -49.04 11.83 10.03
C THR A 82 -49.25 13.32 9.77
N GLU A 83 -50.37 13.62 9.10
CA GLU A 83 -50.96 14.96 9.05
C GLU A 83 -51.44 15.38 10.45
N ALA A 84 -51.24 16.66 10.80
CA ALA A 84 -52.10 17.44 11.69
C ALA A 84 -51.86 18.94 11.45
#